data_AF-A0A7C3GH97-F1
#
_entry.id   AF-A0A7C3GH97-F1
#
_cell.length_a   1.000
_cell.length_b   1.000
_cell.length_c   1.000
_cell.angle_alpha   90.00
_cell.angle_beta   90.00
_cell.angle_gamma   90.00
#
_symmetry.space_group_name_H-M   'P 1'
#
loop_
_entity.id
_entity.type
_entity.pdbx_description
1 polymer ?
#
loop_
_entity_poly.entity_id
_entity_poly.type
_entity_poly.pdbx_seq_one_letter_code
_entity_poly.pdbx_strand_id
1 'polypeptide(L)'
;MTGRRSVCGSGIWPCVLYRLGFILLLGLLSACGVHSGAVLRESSLNFNQALQRALSEQMLLNLVRLRYGEPPVFLQVTSISTQFSFSGNAGAGAEINEAYPDSYSLNLGFSYAARPTFTFVPLQGEEFAKRLLSPIRLGHLLLLLNSGWRADRVLRLCVQRLNDIPNAPTASGPTPIEVPRFRRFLRVSRDFEALRRRGYLRFLYLEKGGSPFPALRISSAARELPEYAELLRLLKLEPAPYYRLVGPEGPPAPNVLRVETRSLIGVLFYLSQGVEVPEEDLRAGRAARTLKASGVPFNWSEVLGDLFRVSSSATLPRRALLAVRYRGRWFYIADQDRNSKTTFILLQQLFALEASKGKGISPLLTLPVAQ
;
A
#
# COMPACT_ATOMS: atom_id res chain seq x y z
N MET A 1 -70.37 -34.97 68.72
CA MET A 1 -69.19 -35.82 68.44
C MET A 1 -69.21 -36.13 66.94
N THR A 2 -68.48 -35.35 66.13
CA THR A 2 -67.11 -35.62 65.57
C THR A 2 -67.17 -36.59 64.38
N GLY A 3 -66.61 -36.36 63.17
CA GLY A 3 -65.74 -35.32 62.57
C GLY A 3 -65.62 -35.61 61.04
N ARG A 4 -65.43 -34.60 60.17
CA ARG A 4 -64.18 -34.19 59.45
C ARG A 4 -63.56 -35.26 58.52
N ARG A 5 -62.94 -34.98 57.36
CA ARG A 5 -62.81 -33.85 56.39
C ARG A 5 -61.91 -34.39 55.23
N SER A 6 -62.08 -33.81 54.04
CA SER A 6 -61.23 -33.76 52.82
C SER A 6 -59.69 -33.91 52.92
N VAL A 7 -59.01 -34.42 51.87
CA VAL A 7 -57.68 -33.95 51.37
C VAL A 7 -57.47 -34.23 49.85
N CYS A 8 -56.88 -33.24 49.14
CA CYS A 8 -56.37 -33.19 47.75
C CYS A 8 -54.96 -33.78 47.54
N GLY A 9 -54.55 -34.07 46.29
CA GLY A 9 -53.36 -33.42 45.68
C GLY A 9 -52.21 -34.23 45.02
N SER A 10 -51.79 -33.71 43.83
CA SER A 10 -50.47 -33.78 43.12
C SER A 10 -50.17 -34.97 42.18
N GLY A 11 -49.78 -34.85 40.90
CA GLY A 11 -49.47 -33.69 40.03
C GLY A 11 -47.95 -33.44 39.85
N ILE A 12 -47.21 -34.32 39.13
CA ILE A 12 -45.74 -34.15 38.96
C ILE A 12 -45.24 -34.28 37.49
N TRP A 13 -46.00 -34.89 36.57
CA TRP A 13 -45.46 -35.26 35.23
C TRP A 13 -45.49 -34.17 34.12
N PRO A 14 -46.45 -33.22 34.05
CA PRO A 14 -46.44 -32.20 32.99
C PRO A 14 -45.30 -31.19 33.12
N CYS A 15 -44.83 -30.95 34.34
CA CYS A 15 -43.84 -29.93 34.65
C CYS A 15 -42.42 -30.28 34.19
N VAL A 16 -42.08 -31.57 34.10
CA VAL A 16 -40.71 -32.01 33.73
C VAL A 16 -40.49 -31.91 32.22
N LEU A 17 -41.50 -32.27 31.41
CA LEU A 17 -41.47 -32.13 29.95
C LEU A 17 -41.45 -30.65 29.51
N TYR A 18 -42.24 -29.80 30.17
CA TYR A 18 -42.22 -28.36 29.92
C TYR A 18 -40.87 -27.73 30.30
N ARG A 19 -40.25 -28.19 31.40
CA ARG A 19 -38.91 -27.74 31.82
C ARG A 19 -37.81 -28.19 30.84
N LEU A 20 -37.86 -29.41 30.32
CA LEU A 20 -36.91 -29.90 29.30
C LEU A 20 -37.05 -29.14 27.97
N GLY A 21 -38.28 -28.89 27.52
CA GLY A 21 -38.54 -28.07 26.32
C GLY A 21 -38.08 -26.62 26.48
N PHE A 22 -38.26 -26.04 27.67
CA PHE A 22 -37.81 -24.68 27.98
C PHE A 22 -36.27 -24.59 28.04
N ILE A 23 -35.58 -25.60 28.58
CA ILE A 23 -34.11 -25.67 28.60
C ILE A 23 -33.54 -25.84 27.18
N LEU A 24 -34.17 -26.65 26.32
CA LEU A 24 -33.76 -26.81 24.92
C LEU A 24 -33.95 -25.50 24.13
N LEU A 25 -35.06 -24.80 24.36
CA LEU A 25 -35.35 -23.49 23.75
C LEU A 25 -34.36 -22.40 24.23
N LEU A 26 -34.02 -22.39 25.52
CA LEU A 26 -32.99 -21.52 26.09
C LEU A 26 -31.58 -21.83 25.54
N GLY A 27 -31.28 -23.12 25.27
CA GLY A 27 -30.04 -23.55 24.62
C GLY A 27 -29.93 -23.09 23.16
N LEU A 28 -31.04 -23.14 22.42
CA LEU A 28 -31.13 -22.65 21.03
C LEU A 28 -31.01 -21.12 20.95
N LEU A 29 -31.58 -20.39 21.91
CA LEU A 29 -31.51 -18.92 21.97
C LEU A 29 -30.11 -18.41 22.35
N SER A 30 -29.34 -19.15 23.15
CA SER A 30 -27.99 -18.77 23.56
C SER A 30 -26.91 -19.06 22.48
N ALA A 31 -27.22 -19.90 21.49
CA ALA A 31 -26.34 -20.15 20.34
C ALA A 31 -26.22 -18.96 19.36
N CYS A 32 -27.22 -18.06 19.32
CA CYS A 32 -27.22 -16.87 18.45
C CYS A 32 -26.20 -15.82 18.88
N GLY A 33 -25.83 -15.76 20.17
CA GLY A 33 -24.86 -14.79 20.68
C GLY A 33 -23.41 -15.09 20.27
N VAL A 34 -23.04 -16.38 20.25
CA VAL A 34 -21.64 -16.83 20.05
C VAL A 34 -21.23 -16.83 18.57
N HIS A 35 -22.18 -17.07 17.66
CA HIS A 35 -21.91 -17.00 16.21
C HIS A 35 -21.67 -15.58 15.70
N SER A 36 -22.23 -14.56 16.36
CA SER A 36 -22.09 -13.16 15.93
C SER A 36 -20.63 -12.65 15.96
N GLY A 37 -19.85 -13.02 16.99
CA GLY A 37 -18.46 -12.58 17.14
C GLY A 37 -17.48 -13.22 16.14
N ALA A 38 -17.67 -14.51 15.83
CA ALA A 38 -16.87 -15.21 14.83
C ALA A 38 -17.13 -14.67 13.41
N VAL A 39 -18.41 -14.43 13.08
CA VAL A 39 -18.85 -13.86 11.80
C VAL A 39 -18.35 -12.43 11.61
N LEU A 40 -18.37 -11.59 12.67
CA LEU A 40 -17.81 -10.24 12.63
C LEU A 40 -16.29 -10.25 12.37
N ARG A 41 -15.55 -11.16 13.01
CA ARG A 41 -14.09 -11.27 12.83
C ARG A 41 -13.73 -11.75 11.42
N GLU A 42 -14.40 -12.77 10.90
CA GLU A 42 -14.18 -13.27 9.53
C GLU A 42 -14.52 -12.20 8.48
N SER A 43 -15.65 -11.50 8.65
CA SER A 43 -16.05 -10.39 7.79
C SER A 43 -15.02 -9.25 7.79
N SER A 44 -14.48 -8.88 8.96
CA SER A 44 -13.47 -7.83 9.08
C SER A 44 -12.14 -8.17 8.38
N LEU A 45 -11.74 -9.45 8.39
CA LEU A 45 -10.52 -9.90 7.72
C LEU A 45 -10.67 -9.93 6.20
N ASN A 46 -11.78 -10.49 5.71
CA ASN A 46 -12.10 -10.49 4.28
C ASN A 46 -12.25 -9.06 3.75
N PHE A 47 -12.84 -8.16 4.53
CA PHE A 47 -12.94 -6.74 4.24
C PHE A 47 -11.55 -6.09 4.07
N ASN A 48 -10.65 -6.29 5.04
CA ASN A 48 -9.32 -5.70 5.01
C ASN A 48 -8.58 -6.14 3.73
N GLN A 49 -8.65 -7.43 3.41
CA GLN A 49 -8.04 -7.99 2.21
C GLN A 49 -8.63 -7.41 0.92
N ALA A 50 -9.96 -7.30 0.81
CA ALA A 50 -10.61 -6.74 -0.37
C ALA A 50 -10.22 -5.28 -0.61
N LEU A 51 -10.23 -4.46 0.45
CA LEU A 51 -9.82 -3.05 0.39
C LEU A 51 -8.33 -2.92 0.02
N GLN A 52 -7.46 -3.71 0.66
CA GLN A 52 -6.03 -3.71 0.39
C GLN A 52 -5.74 -4.09 -1.07
N ARG A 53 -6.44 -5.09 -1.61
CA ARG A 53 -6.35 -5.48 -3.03
C ARG A 53 -6.81 -4.36 -3.96
N ALA A 54 -8.00 -3.78 -3.73
CA ALA A 54 -8.54 -2.72 -4.58
C ALA A 54 -7.61 -1.49 -4.66
N LEU A 55 -7.08 -1.03 -3.51
CA LEU A 55 -6.13 0.08 -3.47
C LEU A 55 -4.80 -0.25 -4.16
N SER A 56 -4.33 -1.50 -4.00
CA SER A 56 -3.11 -1.98 -4.66
C SER A 56 -3.29 -2.05 -6.18
N GLU A 57 -4.40 -2.61 -6.66
CA GLU A 57 -4.72 -2.70 -8.09
C GLU A 57 -4.88 -1.30 -8.70
N GLN A 58 -5.56 -0.38 -8.03
CA GLN A 58 -5.65 1.02 -8.47
C GLN A 58 -4.26 1.67 -8.62
N MET A 59 -3.38 1.47 -7.64
CA MET A 59 -2.02 2.00 -7.68
C MET A 59 -1.23 1.42 -8.86
N LEU A 60 -1.27 0.09 -9.04
CA LEU A 60 -0.59 -0.57 -10.16
C LEU A 60 -1.15 -0.12 -11.52
N LEU A 61 -2.47 -0.01 -11.64
CA LEU A 61 -3.11 0.48 -12.87
C LEU A 61 -2.69 1.90 -13.19
N ASN A 62 -2.54 2.78 -12.20
CA ASN A 62 -2.06 4.13 -12.41
C ASN A 62 -0.60 4.16 -12.87
N LEU A 63 0.27 3.29 -12.37
CA LEU A 63 1.64 3.15 -12.90
C LEU A 63 1.62 2.73 -14.38
N VAL A 64 0.75 1.79 -14.75
CA VAL A 64 0.58 1.38 -16.16
C VAL A 64 0.07 2.54 -17.00
N ARG A 65 -0.98 3.24 -16.59
CA ARG A 65 -1.51 4.44 -17.30
C ARG A 65 -0.42 5.48 -17.55
N LEU A 66 0.33 5.83 -16.50
CA LEU A 66 1.42 6.81 -16.60
C LEU A 66 2.49 6.36 -17.59
N ARG A 67 2.79 5.06 -17.67
CA ARG A 67 3.74 4.51 -18.65
C ARG A 67 3.25 4.67 -20.09
N TYR A 68 1.94 4.57 -20.32
CA TYR A 68 1.27 4.81 -21.59
C TYR A 68 0.96 6.30 -21.86
N GLY A 69 1.38 7.21 -20.97
CA GLY A 69 1.13 8.65 -21.14
C GLY A 69 -0.29 9.09 -20.79
N GLU A 70 -1.04 8.27 -20.06
CA GLU A 70 -2.39 8.57 -19.60
C GLU A 70 -2.40 9.11 -18.16
N PRO A 71 -3.32 10.03 -17.82
CA PRO A 71 -3.41 10.58 -16.47
C PRO A 71 -3.80 9.50 -15.45
N PRO A 72 -3.28 9.57 -14.21
CA PRO A 72 -3.67 8.65 -13.15
C PRO A 72 -5.03 9.06 -12.56
N VAL A 73 -5.78 8.07 -12.08
CA VAL A 73 -7.06 8.30 -11.39
C VAL A 73 -6.99 7.68 -10.01
N PHE A 74 -7.15 8.51 -8.98
CA PHE A 74 -7.21 8.05 -7.60
C PHE A 74 -8.63 8.18 -7.08
N LEU A 75 -9.18 7.06 -6.61
CA LEU A 75 -10.43 7.05 -5.87
C LEU A 75 -10.11 7.00 -4.37
N GLN A 76 -10.84 7.81 -3.61
CA GLN A 76 -10.84 7.80 -2.16
C GLN A 76 -12.09 7.08 -1.66
N VAL A 77 -11.93 6.17 -0.70
CA VAL A 77 -13.07 5.58 0.02
C VAL A 77 -13.63 6.64 0.97
N THR A 78 -14.89 7.02 0.78
CA THR A 78 -15.57 8.02 1.63
C THR A 78 -16.50 7.38 2.65
N SER A 79 -17.17 6.29 2.29
CA SER A 79 -17.99 5.53 3.22
C SER A 79 -17.94 4.04 2.91
N ILE A 80 -18.16 3.26 3.97
CA ILE A 80 -18.34 1.82 3.91
C ILE A 80 -19.71 1.56 4.52
N SER A 81 -20.62 0.99 3.75
CA SER A 81 -21.90 0.49 4.26
C SER A 81 -21.94 -1.02 4.11
N THR A 82 -22.55 -1.73 5.06
CA THR A 82 -22.71 -3.19 4.96
C THR A 82 -24.19 -3.50 4.91
N GLN A 83 -24.61 -4.22 3.87
CA GLN A 83 -25.96 -4.77 3.78
C GLN A 83 -25.93 -6.23 4.21
N PHE A 84 -26.83 -6.59 5.12
CA PHE A 84 -27.03 -7.96 5.57
C PHE A 84 -28.30 -8.50 4.92
N SER A 85 -28.17 -9.56 4.13
CA SER A 85 -29.32 -10.29 3.60
C SER A 85 -29.40 -11.65 4.28
N PHE A 86 -30.53 -11.91 4.91
CA PHE A 86 -30.92 -13.22 5.41
C PHE A 86 -31.99 -13.75 4.48
N SER A 87 -31.74 -14.87 3.80
CA SER A 87 -32.78 -15.60 3.09
C SER A 87 -32.96 -16.96 3.76
N GLY A 88 -34.16 -17.18 4.28
CA GLY A 88 -34.62 -18.48 4.73
C GLY A 88 -35.65 -18.98 3.74
N ASN A 89 -35.34 -20.07 3.05
CA ASN A 89 -36.34 -20.77 2.24
C ASN A 89 -36.93 -21.89 3.12
N ALA A 90 -38.15 -21.68 3.61
CA ALA A 90 -38.91 -22.71 4.33
C ALA A 90 -39.62 -23.63 3.31
N GLY A 91 -38.82 -24.41 2.58
CA GLY A 91 -39.31 -25.52 1.77
C GLY A 91 -39.09 -26.83 2.52
N ALA A 92 -40.14 -27.61 2.73
CA ALA A 92 -40.01 -29.00 3.16
C ALA A 92 -39.53 -29.85 1.96
N GLY A 93 -38.25 -29.73 1.63
CA GLY A 93 -37.62 -30.48 0.55
C GLY A 93 -36.24 -30.91 0.99
N ALA A 94 -36.08 -32.20 1.32
CA ALA A 94 -34.77 -32.80 1.47
C ALA A 94 -34.28 -33.21 0.07
N GLU A 95 -33.54 -32.35 -0.62
CA GLU A 95 -32.77 -32.79 -1.78
C GLU A 95 -31.52 -33.53 -1.30
N ILE A 96 -31.61 -34.86 -1.32
CA ILE A 96 -30.46 -35.74 -1.11
C ILE A 96 -29.73 -35.82 -2.44
N ASN A 97 -28.71 -34.99 -2.64
CA ASN A 97 -27.84 -35.09 -3.80
C ASN A 97 -26.58 -35.89 -3.43
N GLU A 98 -26.32 -36.96 -4.17
CA GLU A 98 -25.12 -37.79 -4.05
C GLU A 98 -23.92 -37.02 -4.59
N ALA A 99 -23.15 -36.37 -3.71
CA ALA A 99 -21.92 -35.67 -4.09
C ALA A 99 -20.73 -36.65 -4.29
N TYR A 100 -20.78 -37.83 -3.68
CA TYR A 100 -19.82 -38.96 -3.74
C TYR A 100 -20.42 -40.16 -2.94
N PRO A 101 -19.95 -41.42 -3.10
CA PRO A 101 -20.45 -42.54 -2.29
C PRO A 101 -20.25 -42.24 -0.79
N ASP A 102 -21.29 -42.45 0.00
CA ASP A 102 -21.32 -42.32 1.47
C ASP A 102 -21.31 -40.89 2.09
N SER A 103 -21.68 -39.85 1.36
CA SER A 103 -21.91 -38.52 1.96
C SER A 103 -23.33 -37.99 1.72
N TYR A 104 -24.07 -37.75 2.81
CA TYR A 104 -25.39 -37.12 2.80
C TYR A 104 -25.28 -35.68 3.33
N SER A 105 -25.64 -34.68 2.51
CA SER A 105 -25.70 -33.28 2.95
C SER A 105 -27.14 -32.82 3.15
N LEU A 106 -27.49 -32.38 4.35
CA LEU A 106 -28.79 -31.77 4.65
C LEU A 106 -28.68 -30.25 4.47
N ASN A 107 -29.36 -29.71 3.46
CA ASN A 107 -29.35 -28.27 3.19
C ASN A 107 -30.61 -27.62 3.78
N LEU A 108 -30.49 -26.97 4.94
CA LEU A 108 -31.63 -26.41 5.70
C LEU A 108 -32.17 -25.06 5.17
N GLY A 109 -31.89 -24.68 3.91
CA GLY A 109 -32.52 -23.51 3.28
C GLY A 109 -32.17 -22.13 3.87
N PHE A 110 -31.29 -22.06 4.86
CA PHE A 110 -30.83 -20.81 5.47
C PHE A 110 -29.54 -20.35 4.79
N SER A 111 -29.58 -19.15 4.19
CA SER A 111 -28.38 -18.51 3.64
C SER A 111 -28.20 -17.11 4.25
N TYR A 112 -26.97 -16.82 4.64
CA TYR A 112 -26.56 -15.53 5.18
C TYR A 112 -25.48 -14.94 4.29
N ALA A 113 -25.68 -13.70 3.84
CA ALA A 113 -24.67 -12.97 3.07
C ALA A 113 -24.56 -11.54 3.58
N ALA A 114 -23.31 -11.10 3.82
CA ALA A 114 -22.97 -9.70 4.06
C ALA A 114 -22.32 -9.14 2.79
N ARG A 115 -22.90 -8.09 2.21
CA ARG A 115 -22.37 -7.40 1.03
C ARG A 115 -21.92 -5.98 1.43
N PRO A 116 -20.61 -5.75 1.62
CA PRO A 116 -20.11 -4.40 1.85
C PRO A 116 -20.14 -3.61 0.54
N THR A 117 -20.66 -2.38 0.63
CA THR A 117 -20.66 -1.41 -0.45
C THR A 117 -19.69 -0.30 -0.10
N PHE A 118 -18.70 -0.09 -0.97
CA PHE A 118 -17.73 0.99 -0.85
C PHE A 118 -18.18 2.17 -1.71
N THR A 119 -18.28 3.35 -1.10
CA THR A 119 -18.47 4.58 -1.85
C THR A 119 -17.10 5.18 -2.16
N PHE A 120 -16.84 5.38 -3.45
CA PHE A 120 -15.60 5.95 -3.95
C PHE A 120 -15.87 7.32 -4.55
N VAL A 121 -15.04 8.31 -4.19
CA VAL A 121 -15.05 9.64 -4.80
C VAL A 121 -13.69 9.89 -5.45
N PRO A 122 -13.65 10.41 -6.69
CA PRO A 122 -12.39 10.70 -7.34
C PRO A 122 -11.67 11.87 -6.65
N LEU A 123 -10.36 11.73 -6.47
CA LEU A 123 -9.49 12.81 -6.02
C LEU A 123 -9.27 13.79 -7.19
N GLN A 124 -9.85 14.99 -7.11
CA GLN A 124 -9.81 15.99 -8.18
C GLN A 124 -9.53 17.39 -7.63
N GLY A 125 -9.26 18.34 -8.53
CA GLY A 125 -9.12 19.75 -8.21
C GLY A 125 -7.92 20.07 -7.31
N GLU A 126 -8.12 20.98 -6.36
CA GLU A 126 -7.07 21.51 -5.49
C GLU A 126 -6.46 20.43 -4.57
N GLU A 127 -7.28 19.50 -4.07
CA GLU A 127 -6.80 18.39 -3.22
C GLU A 127 -5.86 17.45 -3.98
N PHE A 128 -6.15 17.18 -5.26
CA PHE A 128 -5.24 16.43 -6.12
C PHE A 128 -3.90 17.18 -6.28
N ALA A 129 -3.97 18.48 -6.62
CA ALA A 129 -2.79 19.30 -6.82
C ALA A 129 -1.92 19.37 -5.56
N LYS A 130 -2.51 19.69 -4.41
CA LYS A 130 -1.81 19.80 -3.12
C LYS A 130 -1.17 18.48 -2.69
N ARG A 131 -1.85 17.35 -2.87
CA ARG A 131 -1.38 16.04 -2.38
C ARG A 131 -0.35 15.39 -3.30
N LEU A 132 -0.50 15.53 -4.61
CA LEU A 132 0.32 14.78 -5.57
C LEU A 132 1.42 15.59 -6.23
N LEU A 133 1.22 16.90 -6.42
CA LEU A 133 2.18 17.76 -7.13
C LEU A 133 3.19 18.41 -6.19
N SER A 134 2.87 18.57 -4.91
CA SER A 134 3.80 19.12 -3.92
C SER A 134 5.01 18.21 -3.71
N PRO A 135 6.24 18.75 -3.61
CA PRO A 135 7.41 17.98 -3.23
C PRO A 135 7.25 17.32 -1.85
N ILE A 136 7.79 16.11 -1.70
CA ILE A 136 7.82 15.39 -0.43
C ILE A 136 8.60 16.23 0.59
N ARG A 137 8.02 16.48 1.76
CA ARG A 137 8.68 17.27 2.81
C ARG A 137 9.93 16.57 3.32
N LEU A 138 11.00 17.32 3.61
CA LEU A 138 12.23 16.74 4.17
C LEU A 138 11.99 15.96 5.47
N GLY A 139 11.02 16.38 6.30
CA GLY A 139 10.67 15.62 7.50
C GLY A 139 10.10 14.22 7.21
N HIS A 140 9.30 14.06 6.16
CA HIS A 140 8.82 12.74 5.73
C HIS A 140 9.96 11.87 5.20
N LEU A 141 10.90 12.49 4.46
CA LEU A 141 12.10 11.81 4.00
C LEU A 141 12.94 11.28 5.18
N LEU A 142 13.17 12.11 6.21
CA LEU A 142 13.91 11.70 7.40
C LEU A 142 13.19 10.61 8.18
N LEU A 143 11.86 10.71 8.31
CA LEU A 143 11.05 9.68 8.97
C LEU A 143 11.23 8.32 8.29
N LEU A 144 11.21 8.27 6.95
CA LEU A 144 11.44 7.04 6.19
C LEU A 144 12.87 6.51 6.34
N LEU A 145 13.86 7.40 6.30
CA LEU A 145 15.27 7.03 6.48
C LEU A 145 15.57 6.47 7.89
N ASN A 146 14.74 6.81 8.87
CA ASN A 146 14.86 6.36 10.26
C ASN A 146 13.90 5.22 10.64
N SER A 147 12.98 4.80 9.76
CA SER A 147 11.99 3.75 10.03
C SER A 147 12.37 2.36 9.50
N GLY A 148 13.68 2.12 9.32
CA GLY A 148 14.22 0.81 8.92
C GLY A 148 14.28 0.57 7.41
N TRP A 149 13.84 1.52 6.58
CA TRP A 149 14.04 1.45 5.14
C TRP A 149 15.52 1.56 4.77
N ARG A 150 15.92 0.88 3.68
CA ARG A 150 17.25 1.07 3.10
C ARG A 150 17.38 2.50 2.57
N ALA A 151 18.49 3.16 2.87
CA ALA A 151 18.72 4.54 2.47
C ALA A 151 18.78 4.69 0.95
N ASP A 152 19.42 3.74 0.26
CA ASP A 152 19.52 3.78 -1.20
C ASP A 152 18.14 3.76 -1.87
N ARG A 153 17.21 2.94 -1.36
CA ARG A 153 15.83 2.84 -1.86
C ARG A 153 15.05 4.12 -1.66
N VAL A 154 15.08 4.66 -0.44
CA VAL A 154 14.36 5.91 -0.10
C VAL A 154 14.92 7.08 -0.90
N LEU A 155 16.25 7.23 -1.00
CA LEU A 155 16.88 8.30 -1.75
C LEU A 155 16.59 8.17 -3.25
N ARG A 156 16.70 6.97 -3.84
CA ARG A 156 16.39 6.74 -5.26
C ARG A 156 14.95 7.05 -5.61
N LEU A 157 14.01 6.80 -4.70
CA LEU A 157 12.60 7.05 -4.93
C LEU A 157 12.21 8.52 -4.68
N CYS A 158 12.58 9.06 -3.53
CA CYS A 158 12.06 10.32 -3.03
C CYS A 158 12.92 11.54 -3.41
N VAL A 159 14.19 11.36 -3.77
CA VAL A 159 15.11 12.48 -4.01
C VAL A 159 15.41 12.61 -5.50
N GLN A 160 15.09 13.77 -6.06
CA GLN A 160 15.35 14.10 -7.46
C GLN A 160 16.78 14.60 -7.67
N ARG A 161 17.38 15.26 -6.67
CA ARG A 161 18.75 15.76 -6.72
C ARG A 161 19.37 15.87 -5.33
N LEU A 162 20.63 15.48 -5.21
CA LEU A 162 21.47 15.72 -4.02
C LEU A 162 22.63 16.62 -4.45
N ASN A 163 22.72 17.82 -3.88
CA ASN A 163 23.63 18.87 -4.34
C ASN A 163 23.51 19.05 -5.87
N ASP A 164 24.56 18.73 -6.62
CA ASP A 164 24.58 18.85 -8.09
C ASP A 164 24.38 17.51 -8.81
N ILE A 165 24.04 16.45 -8.07
CA ILE A 165 23.92 15.09 -8.59
C ILE A 165 22.46 14.77 -8.90
N PRO A 166 22.08 14.71 -10.19
CA PRO A 166 20.71 14.41 -10.59
C PRO A 166 20.41 12.92 -10.43
N ASN A 167 19.20 12.63 -9.96
CA ASN A 167 18.58 11.31 -9.97
C ASN A 167 17.47 11.28 -11.02
N ALA A 168 17.83 11.08 -12.29
CA ALA A 168 16.88 11.03 -13.40
C ALA A 168 15.71 12.03 -13.31
N PRO A 169 15.97 13.34 -13.18
CA PRO A 169 14.93 14.32 -12.92
C PRO A 169 13.86 14.37 -14.01
N THR A 170 14.22 14.10 -15.27
CA THR A 170 13.30 14.05 -16.42
C THR A 170 12.38 12.84 -16.39
N ALA A 171 12.64 11.84 -15.54
CA ALA A 171 11.78 10.70 -15.32
C ALA A 171 10.71 10.93 -14.23
N SER A 172 10.67 12.13 -13.63
CA SER A 172 9.60 12.53 -12.70
C SER A 172 8.34 13.06 -13.43
N GLY A 173 8.32 12.95 -14.77
CA GLY A 173 7.20 13.30 -15.63
C GLY A 173 7.00 12.22 -16.71
N PRO A 174 6.33 12.54 -17.83
CA PRO A 174 6.21 11.61 -18.95
C PRO A 174 7.55 11.03 -19.38
N THR A 175 7.53 9.80 -19.90
CA THR A 175 8.72 9.04 -20.32
C THR A 175 9.65 9.92 -21.16
N PRO A 176 10.90 10.17 -20.72
CA PRO A 176 11.79 11.07 -21.42
C PRO A 176 12.25 10.47 -22.75
N ILE A 177 12.42 11.33 -23.76
CA ILE A 177 12.91 10.94 -25.09
C ILE A 177 14.40 10.56 -25.00
N GLU A 178 15.17 11.30 -24.20
CA GLU A 178 16.60 11.11 -24.00
C GLU A 178 16.92 10.42 -22.67
N VAL A 179 18.09 9.77 -22.62
CA VAL A 179 18.56 9.08 -21.41
C VAL A 179 18.79 10.08 -20.28
N PRO A 180 18.11 9.91 -19.12
CA PRO A 180 18.33 10.79 -17.98
C PRO A 180 19.74 10.65 -17.38
N ARG A 181 20.18 11.66 -16.62
CA ARG A 181 21.38 11.55 -15.78
C ARG A 181 21.03 10.87 -14.44
N PHE A 182 21.59 9.69 -14.18
CA PHE A 182 21.32 8.92 -12.94
C PHE A 182 22.53 8.17 -12.36
N ARG A 183 23.54 7.84 -13.17
CA ARG A 183 24.62 6.91 -12.77
C ARG A 183 25.42 7.35 -11.54
N ARG A 184 25.71 8.65 -11.42
CA ARG A 184 26.38 9.21 -10.23
C ARG A 184 25.51 9.10 -8.98
N PHE A 185 24.20 9.31 -9.12
CA PHE A 185 23.26 9.18 -8.02
C PHE A 185 23.15 7.74 -7.52
N LEU A 186 23.13 6.75 -8.41
CA LEU A 186 23.14 5.34 -8.00
C LEU A 186 24.38 5.00 -7.16
N ARG A 187 25.56 5.52 -7.52
CA ARG A 187 26.77 5.36 -6.70
C ARG A 187 26.61 5.98 -5.31
N VAL A 188 26.25 7.28 -5.26
CA VAL A 188 26.02 7.98 -3.99
C VAL A 188 25.01 7.24 -3.12
N SER A 189 23.87 6.82 -3.67
CA SER A 189 22.84 6.10 -2.91
C SER A 189 23.36 4.78 -2.31
N ARG A 190 24.25 4.06 -3.03
CA ARG A 190 24.89 2.84 -2.53
C ARG A 190 25.88 3.15 -1.41
N ASP A 191 26.67 4.21 -1.53
CA ASP A 191 27.61 4.64 -0.49
C ASP A 191 26.87 5.05 0.79
N PHE A 192 25.76 5.78 0.65
CA PHE A 192 24.85 6.09 1.77
C PHE A 192 24.39 4.82 2.49
N GLU A 193 23.91 3.82 1.76
CA GLU A 193 23.45 2.56 2.34
C GLU A 193 24.59 1.73 2.94
N ALA A 194 25.76 1.71 2.31
CA ALA A 194 26.94 1.01 2.83
C ALA A 194 27.38 1.58 4.19
N LEU A 195 27.50 2.90 4.30
CA LEU A 195 27.85 3.59 5.54
C LEU A 195 26.75 3.44 6.61
N ARG A 196 25.47 3.51 6.22
CA ARG A 196 24.34 3.34 7.13
C ARG A 196 24.31 1.93 7.71
N ARG A 197 24.46 0.91 6.86
CA ARG A 197 24.45 -0.51 7.26
C ARG A 197 25.58 -0.84 8.24
N ARG A 198 26.74 -0.17 8.12
CA ARG A 198 27.86 -0.28 9.07
C ARG A 198 27.68 0.58 10.34
N GLY A 199 26.59 1.34 10.45
CA GLY A 199 26.29 2.18 11.62
C GLY A 199 27.00 3.53 11.65
N TYR A 200 27.75 3.88 10.60
CA TYR A 200 28.52 5.12 10.53
C TYR A 200 27.69 6.32 10.05
N LEU A 201 26.59 6.10 9.35
CA LEU A 201 25.75 7.16 8.79
C LEU A 201 24.36 7.16 9.42
N ARG A 202 23.89 8.33 9.87
CA ARG A 202 22.54 8.52 10.41
C ARG A 202 21.95 9.86 9.98
N PHE A 203 20.64 9.87 9.74
CA PHE A 203 19.86 11.09 9.57
C PHE A 203 19.17 11.42 10.89
N LEU A 204 19.24 12.67 11.34
CA LEU A 204 18.68 13.08 12.62
C LEU A 204 18.30 14.56 12.62
N TYR A 205 17.59 14.97 13.66
CA TYR A 205 17.38 16.38 13.96
C TYR A 205 18.43 16.84 14.96
N LEU A 206 19.12 17.93 14.64
CA LEU A 206 20.01 18.64 15.56
C LEU A 206 19.34 19.95 15.97
N GLU A 207 19.72 20.48 17.13
CA GLU A 207 19.21 21.76 17.61
C GLU A 207 20.29 22.83 17.54
N LYS A 208 19.92 24.02 17.09
CA LYS A 208 20.76 25.23 17.18
C LYS A 208 19.87 26.42 17.48
N GLY A 209 20.12 27.11 18.59
CA GLY A 209 19.33 28.27 19.01
C GLY A 209 17.85 27.96 19.27
N GLY A 210 17.54 26.77 19.80
CA GLY A 210 16.16 26.35 20.12
C GLY A 210 15.31 25.90 18.91
N SER A 211 15.87 25.84 17.70
CA SER A 211 15.18 25.35 16.51
C SER A 211 15.78 24.03 16.01
N PRO A 212 14.98 22.94 15.89
CA PRO A 212 15.46 21.69 15.33
C PRO A 212 15.64 21.82 13.81
N PHE A 213 16.72 21.25 13.27
CA PHE A 213 16.99 21.19 11.84
C PHE A 213 17.45 19.79 11.42
N PRO A 214 17.06 19.31 10.23
CA PRO A 214 17.48 18.01 9.73
C PRO A 214 18.97 18.03 9.36
N ALA A 215 19.68 16.97 9.74
CA ALA A 215 21.11 16.82 9.51
C ALA A 215 21.48 15.37 9.19
N LEU A 216 22.55 15.22 8.42
CA LEU A 216 23.24 13.97 8.16
C LEU A 216 24.50 13.96 9.03
N ARG A 217 24.66 12.93 9.85
CA ARG A 217 25.89 12.70 10.60
C ARG A 217 26.60 11.48 10.02
N ILE A 218 27.88 11.65 9.73
CA ILE A 218 28.78 10.56 9.37
C ILE A 218 29.87 10.49 10.44
N SER A 219 30.03 9.31 11.05
CA SER A 219 31.01 9.08 12.11
C SER A 219 32.43 9.33 11.59
N SER A 220 33.29 9.92 12.42
CA SER A 220 34.71 10.07 12.13
C SER A 220 35.42 8.72 11.90
N ALA A 221 34.90 7.64 12.47
CA ALA A 221 35.39 6.28 12.25
C ALA A 221 35.25 5.79 10.79
N ALA A 222 34.45 6.47 9.97
CA ALA A 222 34.31 6.15 8.55
C ALA A 222 35.36 6.81 7.65
N ARG A 223 36.25 7.67 8.18
CA ARG A 223 37.18 8.47 7.36
C ARG A 223 38.10 7.63 6.47
N GLU A 224 38.50 6.45 6.93
CA GLU A 224 39.36 5.52 6.19
C GLU A 224 38.58 4.68 5.15
N LEU A 225 37.26 4.79 5.11
CA LEU A 225 36.44 4.02 4.18
C LEU A 225 36.39 4.68 2.80
N PRO A 226 36.52 3.90 1.71
CA PRO A 226 36.40 4.44 0.36
C PRO A 226 35.03 5.06 0.10
N GLU A 227 33.96 4.52 0.70
CA GLU A 227 32.61 5.06 0.57
C GLU A 227 32.47 6.46 1.19
N TYR A 228 33.25 6.77 2.25
CA TYR A 228 33.27 8.10 2.85
C TYR A 228 33.93 9.12 1.93
N ALA A 229 35.14 8.81 1.46
CA ALA A 229 35.90 9.68 0.58
C ALA A 229 35.16 9.97 -0.74
N GLU A 230 34.57 8.93 -1.35
CA GLU A 230 33.80 9.05 -2.58
C GLU A 230 32.52 9.89 -2.39
N LEU A 231 31.80 9.70 -1.27
CA LEU A 231 30.59 10.45 -0.97
C LEU A 231 30.88 11.95 -0.80
N LEU A 232 31.93 12.30 -0.06
CA LEU A 232 32.37 13.69 0.10
C LEU A 232 32.79 14.30 -1.24
N ARG A 233 33.60 13.58 -2.02
CA ARG A 233 34.09 14.03 -3.33
C ARG A 233 32.95 14.26 -4.32
N LEU A 234 32.01 13.32 -4.44
CA LEU A 234 30.90 13.42 -5.38
C LEU A 234 29.93 14.54 -5.00
N LEU A 235 29.64 14.68 -3.71
CA LEU A 235 28.71 15.70 -3.20
C LEU A 235 29.38 17.07 -2.98
N LYS A 236 30.70 17.19 -3.20
CA LYS A 236 31.48 18.40 -2.94
C LYS A 236 31.35 18.88 -1.48
N LEU A 237 31.50 17.94 -0.55
CA LEU A 237 31.43 18.17 0.88
C LEU A 237 32.82 18.12 1.50
N GLU A 238 33.05 18.94 2.52
CA GLU A 238 34.25 18.88 3.36
C GLU A 238 33.99 18.03 4.61
N PRO A 239 35.04 17.45 5.25
CA PRO A 239 34.87 16.76 6.52
C PRO A 239 34.25 17.66 7.59
N ALA A 240 33.05 17.29 8.06
CA ALA A 240 32.30 18.06 9.06
C ALA A 240 31.68 17.12 10.11
N PRO A 241 31.40 17.61 11.34
CA PRO A 241 30.73 16.80 12.37
C PRO A 241 29.29 16.43 11.95
N TYR A 242 28.66 17.25 11.11
CA TYR A 242 27.37 17.00 10.50
C TYR A 242 27.22 17.84 9.23
N TYR A 243 26.32 17.40 8.36
CA TYR A 243 25.90 18.11 7.15
C TYR A 243 24.46 18.54 7.31
N ARG A 244 24.17 19.85 7.26
CA ARG A 244 22.80 20.36 7.38
C ARG A 244 22.03 20.02 6.11
N LEU A 245 20.83 19.45 6.25
CA LEU A 245 19.93 19.21 5.12
C LEU A 245 19.11 20.47 4.87
N VAL A 246 19.10 20.93 3.63
CA VAL A 246 18.34 22.10 3.19
C VAL A 246 17.59 21.78 1.90
N GLY A 247 16.56 22.57 1.59
CA GLY A 247 15.86 22.48 0.30
C GLY A 247 16.73 22.93 -0.88
N PRO A 248 16.20 22.84 -2.12
CA PRO A 248 16.96 23.18 -3.34
C PRO A 248 17.46 24.64 -3.35
N GLU A 249 16.70 25.57 -2.76
CA GLU A 249 17.04 27.01 -2.68
C GLU A 249 18.04 27.35 -1.55
N GLY A 250 18.52 26.35 -0.79
CA GLY A 250 19.49 26.59 0.28
C GLY A 250 20.86 27.00 -0.28
N PRO A 251 21.60 27.91 0.37
CA PRO A 251 22.90 28.36 -0.13
C PRO A 251 23.90 27.20 -0.19
N PRO A 252 24.75 27.12 -1.24
CA PRO A 252 25.87 26.18 -1.29
C PRO A 252 26.82 26.44 -0.12
N ALA A 253 27.19 25.38 0.60
CA ALA A 253 28.28 25.41 1.55
C ALA A 253 28.93 24.02 1.69
N PRO A 254 30.23 23.94 2.06
CA PRO A 254 30.94 22.66 2.16
C PRO A 254 30.38 21.68 3.21
N ASN A 255 29.58 22.17 4.16
CA ASN A 255 28.92 21.39 5.21
C ASN A 255 27.38 21.35 5.05
N VAL A 256 26.87 21.56 3.83
CA VAL A 256 25.43 21.58 3.53
C VAL A 256 25.09 20.55 2.44
N LEU A 257 24.06 19.76 2.71
CA LEU A 257 23.47 18.83 1.75
C LEU A 257 22.13 19.42 1.26
N ARG A 258 22.12 19.97 0.06
CA ARG A 258 20.88 20.34 -0.65
C ARG A 258 20.17 19.08 -1.10
N VAL A 259 18.89 18.98 -0.74
CA VAL A 259 18.03 17.86 -1.09
C VAL A 259 16.81 18.39 -1.83
N GLU A 260 16.71 18.05 -3.10
CA GLU A 260 15.51 18.31 -3.90
C GLU A 260 14.70 17.03 -3.94
N THR A 261 13.51 17.06 -3.35
CA THR A 261 12.62 15.90 -3.29
C THR A 261 11.68 15.88 -4.49
N ARG A 262 11.31 14.67 -4.93
CA ARG A 262 10.22 14.48 -5.87
C ARG A 262 8.89 14.78 -5.18
N SER A 263 7.90 15.15 -5.98
CA SER A 263 6.50 15.02 -5.60
C SER A 263 6.04 13.57 -5.68
N LEU A 264 4.88 13.27 -5.12
CA LEU A 264 4.31 11.91 -5.18
C LEU A 264 3.95 11.52 -6.62
N ILE A 265 3.46 12.45 -7.45
CA ILE A 265 3.29 12.19 -8.88
C ILE A 265 4.64 11.91 -9.56
N GLY A 266 5.70 12.62 -9.17
CA GLY A 266 7.04 12.40 -9.69
C GLY A 266 7.60 11.02 -9.33
N VAL A 267 7.29 10.53 -8.12
CA VAL A 267 7.59 9.15 -7.71
C VAL A 267 6.85 8.15 -8.60
N LEU A 268 5.57 8.38 -8.89
CA LEU A 268 4.77 7.49 -9.73
C LEU A 268 5.26 7.46 -11.17
N PHE A 269 5.58 8.61 -11.77
CA PHE A 269 6.20 8.68 -13.09
C PHE A 269 7.57 7.99 -13.12
N TYR A 270 8.37 8.16 -12.08
CA TYR A 270 9.67 7.51 -11.98
C TYR A 270 9.52 5.99 -11.93
N LEU A 271 8.59 5.47 -11.13
CA LEU A 271 8.30 4.02 -11.05
C LEU A 271 7.59 3.48 -12.29
N SER A 272 6.80 4.28 -12.99
CA SER A 272 6.11 3.83 -14.21
C SER A 272 7.10 3.42 -15.30
N GLN A 273 8.32 3.97 -15.30
CA GLN A 273 9.40 3.54 -16.20
C GLN A 273 9.84 2.08 -15.97
N GLY A 274 9.51 1.48 -14.82
CA GLY A 274 9.73 0.06 -14.52
C GLY A 274 8.65 -0.87 -15.08
N VAL A 275 7.62 -0.33 -15.75
CA VAL A 275 6.56 -1.10 -16.39
C VAL A 275 7.00 -1.56 -17.79
N GLU A 276 6.97 -2.86 -18.00
CA GLU A 276 7.35 -3.52 -19.26
C GLU A 276 6.22 -3.44 -20.28
N VAL A 277 6.31 -2.44 -21.15
CA VAL A 277 5.40 -2.27 -22.27
C VAL A 277 5.71 -3.33 -23.34
N PRO A 278 4.71 -4.04 -23.86
CA PRO A 278 4.85 -4.92 -25.01
C PRO A 278 5.45 -4.21 -26.23
N GLU A 279 6.33 -4.90 -26.96
CA GLU A 279 7.01 -4.33 -28.14
C GLU A 279 6.03 -3.96 -29.28
N GLU A 280 4.86 -4.60 -29.34
CA GLU A 280 3.76 -4.23 -30.23
C GLU A 280 3.23 -2.81 -29.95
N ASP A 281 3.04 -2.45 -28.68
CA ASP A 281 2.52 -1.15 -28.28
C ASP A 281 3.55 -0.04 -28.47
N LEU A 282 4.83 -0.35 -28.24
CA LEU A 282 5.92 0.58 -28.48
C LEU A 282 6.10 0.85 -29.99
N ARG A 283 5.98 -0.17 -30.86
CA ARG A 283 6.05 0.01 -32.32
C ARG A 283 4.85 0.77 -32.87
N ALA A 284 3.66 0.57 -32.28
CA ALA A 284 2.45 1.29 -32.65
C ALA A 284 2.37 2.72 -32.10
N GLY A 285 3.41 3.22 -31.41
CA GLY A 285 3.43 4.56 -30.84
C GLY A 285 2.49 4.78 -29.65
N ARG A 286 1.94 3.71 -29.06
CA ARG A 286 1.00 3.78 -27.94
C ARG A 286 1.66 4.12 -26.61
N ALA A 287 2.97 3.91 -26.50
CA ALA A 287 3.78 4.33 -25.37
C ALA A 287 5.13 4.84 -25.85
N ALA A 288 5.65 5.89 -25.20
CA ALA A 288 6.92 6.49 -25.55
C ALA A 288 8.10 5.55 -25.27
N ARG A 289 9.21 5.75 -26.00
CA ARG A 289 10.46 5.03 -25.84
C ARG A 289 11.60 6.03 -25.64
N THR A 290 12.44 5.77 -24.64
CA THR A 290 13.69 6.51 -24.44
C THR A 290 14.77 5.94 -25.34
N LEU A 291 15.50 6.81 -26.04
CA LEU A 291 16.58 6.41 -26.95
C LEU A 291 17.92 6.92 -26.41
N LYS A 292 18.98 6.13 -26.67
CA LYS A 292 20.37 6.55 -26.50
C LYS A 292 20.74 7.52 -27.64
N ALA A 293 21.82 8.27 -27.48
CA ALA A 293 22.36 9.13 -28.55
C ALA A 293 22.66 8.35 -29.85
N SER A 294 22.93 7.05 -29.75
CA SER A 294 23.11 6.14 -30.89
C SER A 294 21.81 5.71 -31.58
N GLY A 295 20.64 6.17 -31.14
CA GLY A 295 19.32 5.73 -31.63
C GLY A 295 18.82 4.39 -31.06
N VAL A 296 19.63 3.70 -30.25
CA VAL A 296 19.26 2.40 -29.65
C VAL A 296 18.31 2.60 -28.46
N PRO A 297 17.27 1.75 -28.29
CA PRO A 297 16.42 1.76 -27.10
C PRO A 297 17.20 1.73 -25.78
N PHE A 298 16.85 2.63 -24.87
CA PHE A 298 17.41 2.64 -23.52
C PHE A 298 16.72 1.59 -22.63
N ASN A 299 17.51 0.83 -21.89
CA ASN A 299 17.00 -0.17 -20.95
C ASN A 299 16.81 0.47 -19.57
N TRP A 300 15.56 0.68 -19.17
CA TRP A 300 15.21 1.23 -17.84
C TRP A 300 15.59 0.33 -16.67
N SER A 301 15.91 -0.95 -16.89
CA SER A 301 16.53 -1.79 -15.86
C SER A 301 17.90 -1.27 -15.40
N GLU A 302 18.60 -0.46 -16.21
CA GLU A 302 19.82 0.24 -15.78
C GLU A 302 19.55 1.23 -14.62
N VAL A 303 18.31 1.71 -14.48
CA VAL A 303 17.87 2.70 -13.47
C VAL A 303 17.09 2.03 -12.34
N LEU A 304 16.20 1.07 -12.68
CA LEU A 304 15.20 0.52 -11.77
C LEU A 304 15.28 -0.99 -11.55
N GLY A 305 16.18 -1.72 -12.22
CA GLY A 305 16.14 -3.19 -12.27
C GLY A 305 16.25 -3.89 -10.91
N ASP A 306 16.95 -3.28 -9.95
CA ASP A 306 17.08 -3.75 -8.56
C ASP A 306 16.09 -3.06 -7.59
N LEU A 307 15.23 -2.17 -8.10
CA LEU A 307 14.30 -1.35 -7.32
C LEU A 307 12.85 -1.73 -7.58
N PHE A 308 12.42 -1.77 -8.84
CA PHE A 308 11.02 -1.96 -9.20
C PHE A 308 10.85 -2.41 -10.65
N ARG A 309 10.02 -3.43 -10.86
CA ARG A 309 9.66 -4.00 -12.16
C ARG A 309 8.20 -4.44 -12.15
N VAL A 310 7.49 -4.14 -13.23
CA VAL A 310 6.15 -4.65 -13.51
C VAL A 310 6.21 -5.34 -14.87
N SER A 311 5.97 -6.65 -14.89
CA SER A 311 6.00 -7.43 -16.11
C SER A 311 4.63 -7.45 -16.79
N SER A 312 4.60 -7.85 -18.06
CA SER A 312 3.36 -8.01 -18.81
C SER A 312 3.22 -9.40 -19.44
N SER A 313 1.98 -9.87 -19.57
CA SER A 313 1.64 -11.16 -20.16
C SER A 313 0.29 -11.11 -20.89
N ALA A 314 0.07 -12.01 -21.84
CA ALA A 314 -1.21 -12.11 -22.55
C ALA A 314 -2.31 -12.72 -21.66
N THR A 315 -1.96 -13.69 -20.82
CA THR A 315 -2.85 -14.37 -19.88
C THR A 315 -2.51 -14.01 -18.44
N LEU A 316 -3.47 -14.19 -17.52
CA LEU A 316 -3.25 -13.93 -16.10
C LEU A 316 -2.15 -14.88 -15.57
N PRO A 317 -1.05 -14.36 -15.00
CA PRO A 317 0.02 -15.21 -14.47
C PRO A 317 -0.44 -15.96 -13.21
N ARG A 318 -0.10 -17.26 -13.13
CA ARG A 318 -0.41 -18.09 -11.95
C ARG A 318 0.29 -17.63 -10.65
N ARG A 319 1.44 -16.93 -10.77
CA ARG A 319 2.28 -16.49 -9.65
C ARG A 319 2.47 -14.97 -9.62
N ALA A 320 1.40 -14.22 -9.83
CA ALA A 320 1.37 -12.78 -9.61
C ALA A 320 0.99 -12.50 -8.14
N LEU A 321 1.74 -11.62 -7.47
CA LEU A 321 1.26 -11.05 -6.20
C LEU A 321 0.07 -10.13 -6.46
N LEU A 322 0.19 -9.33 -7.51
CA LEU A 322 -0.76 -8.30 -7.90
C LEU A 322 -0.78 -8.23 -9.42
N ALA A 323 -1.96 -8.18 -10.02
CA ALA A 323 -2.13 -8.09 -11.46
C ALA A 323 -3.32 -7.19 -11.82
N VAL A 324 -3.19 -6.45 -12.91
CA VAL A 324 -4.27 -5.63 -13.48
C VAL A 324 -4.37 -5.87 -14.98
N ARG A 325 -5.60 -5.88 -15.50
CA ARG A 325 -5.83 -5.98 -16.95
C ARG A 325 -5.90 -4.58 -17.55
N TYR A 326 -5.14 -4.34 -18.60
CA TYR A 326 -5.12 -3.07 -19.30
C TYR A 326 -4.75 -3.29 -20.77
N ARG A 327 -5.48 -2.65 -21.70
CA ARG A 327 -5.29 -2.79 -23.16
C ARG A 327 -5.20 -4.25 -23.62
N GLY A 328 -6.07 -5.11 -23.09
CA GLY A 328 -6.14 -6.53 -23.47
C GLY A 328 -5.06 -7.43 -22.87
N ARG A 329 -4.13 -6.89 -22.06
CA ARG A 329 -3.02 -7.63 -21.45
C ARG A 329 -3.02 -7.51 -19.93
N TRP A 330 -2.26 -8.39 -19.28
CA TRP A 330 -2.06 -8.37 -17.84
C TRP A 330 -0.73 -7.72 -17.51
N PHE A 331 -0.73 -6.78 -16.58
CA PHE A 331 0.46 -6.17 -15.98
C PHE A 331 0.53 -6.60 -14.52
N TYR A 332 1.69 -7.04 -14.06
CA TYR A 332 1.78 -7.69 -12.75
C TYR A 332 3.14 -7.53 -12.07
N ILE A 333 3.13 -7.66 -10.74
CA ILE A 333 4.33 -7.85 -9.92
C ILE A 333 4.41 -9.33 -9.58
N ALA A 334 5.53 -9.97 -9.93
CA ALA A 334 5.75 -11.39 -9.66
C ALA A 334 5.83 -11.68 -8.15
N ASP A 335 5.31 -12.83 -7.70
CA ASP A 335 5.32 -13.18 -6.29
C ASP A 335 6.74 -13.42 -5.74
N GLN A 336 7.69 -13.88 -6.55
CA GLN A 336 9.08 -13.99 -6.11
C GLN A 336 9.86 -12.66 -6.10
N ASP A 337 9.32 -11.57 -6.65
CA ASP A 337 10.04 -10.30 -6.77
C ASP A 337 9.99 -9.49 -5.46
N ARG A 338 10.89 -9.84 -4.54
CA ARG A 338 11.03 -9.15 -3.24
C ARG A 338 11.34 -7.67 -3.39
N ASN A 339 12.14 -7.27 -4.38
CA ASN A 339 12.54 -5.87 -4.52
C ASN A 339 11.35 -5.00 -4.92
N SER A 340 10.59 -5.41 -5.94
CA SER A 340 9.40 -4.70 -6.38
C SER A 340 8.32 -4.67 -5.30
N LYS A 341 8.11 -5.78 -4.57
CA LYS A 341 7.20 -5.84 -3.41
C LYS A 341 7.55 -4.80 -2.35
N THR A 342 8.80 -4.77 -1.92
CA THR A 342 9.24 -3.83 -0.88
C THR A 342 9.16 -2.37 -1.37
N THR A 343 9.39 -2.09 -2.65
CA THR A 343 9.23 -0.73 -3.21
C THR A 343 7.77 -0.34 -3.33
N PHE A 344 6.90 -1.28 -3.68
CA PHE A 344 5.47 -1.05 -3.74
C PHE A 344 4.87 -0.73 -2.36
N ILE A 345 5.34 -1.41 -1.31
CA ILE A 345 4.99 -1.06 0.09
C ILE A 345 5.45 0.36 0.43
N LEU A 346 6.68 0.73 0.08
CA LEU A 346 7.18 2.09 0.31
C LEU A 346 6.34 3.15 -0.43
N LEU A 347 5.93 2.86 -1.67
CA LEU A 347 5.04 3.73 -2.45
C LEU A 347 3.68 3.91 -1.76
N GLN A 348 3.08 2.82 -1.25
CA GLN A 348 1.82 2.89 -0.53
C GLN A 348 1.93 3.69 0.77
N GLN A 349 3.05 3.54 1.51
CA GLN A 349 3.31 4.33 2.71
C GLN A 349 3.50 5.81 2.40
N LEU A 350 4.24 6.15 1.32
CA LEU A 350 4.38 7.53 0.86
C LEU A 350 3.02 8.15 0.52
N PHE A 351 2.16 7.40 -0.17
CA PHE A 351 0.81 7.84 -0.49
C PHE A 351 -0.03 8.09 0.77
N ALA A 352 0.05 7.20 1.76
CA ALA A 352 -0.65 7.34 3.03
C ALA A 352 -0.16 8.55 3.86
N LEU A 353 1.16 8.81 3.89
CA LEU A 353 1.76 9.94 4.60
C LEU A 353 1.34 11.30 4.04
N GLU A 354 1.08 11.40 2.72
CA GLU A 354 0.55 12.64 2.14
C GLU A 354 -0.99 12.73 2.22
N ALA A 355 -1.69 11.60 2.32
CA ALA A 355 -3.15 11.56 2.47
C ALA A 355 -3.63 11.97 3.88
N SER A 356 -2.81 11.82 4.92
CA SER A 356 -3.18 12.15 6.32
C SER A 356 -3.38 13.64 6.60
N LYS A 357 -3.26 14.51 5.58
CA LYS A 357 -3.62 15.94 5.65
C LYS A 357 -5.13 16.20 5.54
N GLY A 358 -5.94 15.21 5.14
CA GLY A 358 -7.40 15.33 5.12
C GLY A 358 -7.99 15.10 6.51
N LYS A 359 -8.94 15.96 6.96
CA LYS A 359 -9.77 15.70 8.14
C LYS A 359 -10.28 14.26 8.08
N GLY A 360 -10.03 13.49 9.14
CA GLY A 360 -10.39 12.09 9.22
C GLY A 360 -11.86 11.86 8.88
N ILE A 361 -12.14 10.71 8.27
CA ILE A 361 -13.51 10.23 8.04
C ILE A 361 -14.15 10.11 9.43
N SER A 362 -15.07 11.02 9.78
CA SER A 362 -16.00 10.79 10.88
C SER A 362 -16.88 9.61 10.46
N PRO A 363 -16.85 8.46 11.16
CA PRO A 363 -17.72 7.36 10.81
C PRO A 363 -19.18 7.80 11.05
N LEU A 364 -19.94 7.93 9.97
CA LEU A 364 -21.40 7.97 10.04
C LEU A 364 -21.86 6.53 10.28
N LEU A 365 -22.06 6.18 11.55
CA LEU A 365 -22.72 4.94 11.92
C LEU A 365 -24.22 5.08 11.57
N THR A 366 -24.62 4.64 10.38
CA THR A 366 -26.04 4.46 10.07
C THR A 366 -26.43 3.04 10.41
N LEU A 367 -26.98 2.84 11.61
CA LEU A 367 -27.66 1.60 11.97
C LEU A 367 -28.93 1.49 11.10
N PRO A 368 -29.18 0.35 10.44
CA PRO A 368 -30.46 0.12 9.81
C PRO A 368 -31.54 0.05 10.90
N VAL A 369 -32.56 0.90 10.79
CA VAL A 369 -33.79 0.74 11.57
C VAL A 369 -34.50 -0.45 10.95
N ALA A 370 -34.51 -1.58 11.66
CA ALA A 370 -35.34 -2.72 11.28
C ALA A 370 -36.81 -2.26 11.31
N GLN A 371 -37.52 -2.42 10.18
CA GLN A 371 -38.98 -2.36 10.13
C GLN A 371 -39.54 -3.77 10.20
#